data_AF-A0A6V7PJY2-F1
#
_entry.id   AF-A0A6V7PJY2-F1
#
_cell.length_a   1.000
_cell.length_b   1.000
_cell.length_c   1.000
_cell.angle_alpha   90.00
_cell.angle_beta   90.00
_cell.angle_gamma   90.00
#
_symmetry.space_group_name_H-M   'P 1'
#
loop_
_entity.id
_entity.type
_entity.pdbx_description
1 polymer ?
#
loop_
_entity_poly.entity_id
_entity_poly.type
_entity_poly.pdbx_seq_one_letter_code
_entity_poly.pdbx_strand_id
1 'polypeptide(L)'
;MGPVPARWKGACEVGRDFKRSCCNRKIVGARIFYRGYEASAGSINGTSEFKSPRDQDGHGTHTAATVAGAAVPGADLFGYARGTARGMAPRARVAAYKVCWTGGCFSSDILAAVDRAVADGVDVLSISLGGGVSSYYRDSLSVAAFGAMEMGVFVACSAGTAGRTPSASPTSPPG
;
A
#
# COMPACT_ATOMS: atom_id res chain seq x y z
N MET A 1 -17.69 -8.15 11.56
CA MET A 1 -17.76 -6.96 10.68
C MET A 1 -19.02 -7.03 9.83
N GLY A 2 -19.70 -5.89 9.64
CA GLY A 2 -20.86 -5.78 8.76
C GLY A 2 -20.53 -5.93 7.26
N PRO A 3 -21.52 -5.82 6.37
CA PRO A 3 -21.32 -5.91 4.91
C PRO A 3 -20.44 -4.76 4.38
N VAL A 4 -19.68 -5.03 3.32
CA VAL A 4 -18.85 -4.03 2.60
C VAL A 4 -19.72 -2.83 2.21
N PRO A 5 -19.28 -1.56 2.37
CA PRO A 5 -20.16 -0.43 2.17
C PRO A 5 -20.53 -0.33 0.69
N ALA A 6 -21.77 0.03 0.37
CA ALA A 6 -22.23 0.15 -1.01
C ALA A 6 -21.43 1.17 -1.85
N ARG A 7 -20.83 2.18 -1.20
CA ARG A 7 -19.97 3.17 -1.86
C ARG A 7 -18.62 2.60 -2.34
N TRP A 8 -18.20 1.43 -1.85
CA TRP A 8 -16.91 0.82 -2.22
C TRP A 8 -16.98 0.28 -3.64
N LYS A 9 -16.07 0.74 -4.51
CA LYS A 9 -16.02 0.39 -5.94
C LYS A 9 -14.80 -0.46 -6.30
N GLY A 10 -13.98 -0.82 -5.32
CA GLY A 10 -12.79 -1.63 -5.54
C GLY A 10 -13.09 -3.08 -5.89
N ALA A 11 -12.07 -3.75 -6.42
CA ALA A 11 -12.15 -5.14 -6.86
C ALA A 11 -11.16 -6.01 -6.10
N CYS A 12 -11.40 -7.33 -6.15
CA CYS A 12 -10.46 -8.34 -5.71
C CYS A 12 -9.90 -9.05 -6.94
N GLU A 13 -8.72 -8.62 -7.39
CA GLU A 13 -8.06 -9.20 -8.55
C GLU A 13 -7.58 -10.61 -8.24
N VAL A 14 -7.63 -11.48 -9.26
CA VAL A 14 -7.20 -12.86 -9.17
C VAL A 14 -5.83 -13.00 -9.83
N GLY A 15 -4.97 -13.81 -9.26
CA GLY A 15 -3.69 -14.15 -9.85
C GLY A 15 -3.09 -15.39 -9.19
N ARG A 16 -1.80 -15.63 -9.43
CA ARG A 16 -1.08 -16.77 -8.84
C ARG A 16 -1.26 -16.78 -7.31
N ASP A 17 -1.81 -17.88 -6.81
CA ASP A 17 -2.14 -18.14 -5.41
C ASP A 17 -2.95 -17.03 -4.70
N PHE A 18 -3.72 -16.24 -5.46
CA PHE A 18 -4.62 -15.25 -4.91
C PHE A 18 -5.96 -15.37 -5.61
N LYS A 19 -6.94 -15.94 -4.91
CA LYS A 19 -8.30 -16.15 -5.42
C LYS A 19 -9.19 -15.00 -5.01
N ARG A 20 -10.33 -14.83 -5.69
CA ARG A 20 -11.34 -13.82 -5.32
C ARG A 20 -11.84 -13.98 -3.87
N SER A 21 -11.84 -15.21 -3.36
CA SER A 21 -12.18 -15.57 -1.99
C SER A 21 -11.14 -15.13 -0.94
N CYS A 22 -9.96 -14.66 -1.35
CA CYS A 22 -8.96 -14.09 -0.44
C CYS A 22 -9.40 -12.71 0.08
N CYS A 23 -10.23 -11.98 -0.66
CA CYS A 23 -10.91 -10.81 -0.12
C CYS A 23 -12.13 -11.23 0.70
N ASN A 24 -12.38 -10.49 1.77
CA ASN A 24 -13.45 -10.73 2.72
C ASN A 24 -13.96 -9.37 3.26
N ARG A 25 -14.66 -9.37 4.41
CA ARG A 25 -15.19 -8.12 4.99
C ARG A 25 -14.12 -7.22 5.62
N LYS A 26 -12.90 -7.74 5.80
CA LYS A 26 -11.73 -7.03 6.33
C LYS A 26 -10.83 -6.52 5.21
N ILE A 27 -10.36 -7.40 4.33
CA ILE A 27 -9.65 -7.05 3.09
C ILE A 27 -10.69 -6.98 1.98
N VAL A 28 -11.16 -5.78 1.65
CA VAL A 28 -12.31 -5.58 0.73
C VAL A 28 -11.90 -5.39 -0.73
N GLY A 29 -10.63 -5.12 -0.99
CA GLY A 29 -10.07 -5.06 -2.33
C GLY A 29 -8.59 -5.36 -2.33
N ALA A 30 -8.12 -5.84 -3.48
CA ALA A 30 -6.74 -6.22 -3.69
C ALA A 30 -6.44 -6.09 -5.18
N ARG A 31 -5.43 -5.29 -5.52
CA ARG A 31 -5.04 -4.98 -6.90
C ARG A 31 -3.53 -4.95 -7.06
N ILE A 32 -3.07 -5.16 -8.29
CA ILE A 32 -1.66 -5.06 -8.67
C ILE A 32 -1.44 -4.03 -9.78
N PHE A 33 -0.30 -3.35 -9.72
CA PHE A 33 0.17 -2.41 -10.73
C PHE A 33 1.63 -2.75 -11.05
N TYR A 34 1.91 -3.01 -12.31
CA TYR A 34 3.20 -3.52 -12.78
C TYR A 34 3.55 -3.07 -14.19
N ARG A 35 2.73 -2.20 -14.81
CA ARG A 35 2.95 -1.82 -16.21
C ARG A 35 4.20 -0.95 -16.34
N GLY A 36 4.42 -0.05 -15.38
CA GLY A 36 5.64 0.75 -15.30
C GLY A 36 6.88 -0.11 -15.09
N TYR A 37 6.76 -1.08 -14.18
CA TYR A 37 7.78 -2.10 -13.94
C TYR A 37 8.11 -2.87 -15.22
N GLU A 38 7.12 -3.49 -15.87
CA GLU A 38 7.37 -4.35 -17.04
C GLU A 38 7.89 -3.57 -18.25
N ALA A 39 7.49 -2.30 -18.39
CA ALA A 39 8.02 -1.42 -19.43
C ALA A 39 9.50 -1.06 -19.23
N SER A 40 9.99 -1.08 -17.98
CA SER A 40 11.33 -0.59 -17.64
C SER A 40 12.33 -1.72 -17.32
N ALA A 41 11.88 -2.73 -16.59
CA ALA A 41 12.70 -3.84 -16.08
C ALA A 41 12.42 -5.18 -16.79
N GLY A 42 11.46 -5.21 -17.72
CA GLY A 42 11.02 -6.42 -18.40
C GLY A 42 9.98 -7.22 -17.61
N SER A 43 9.55 -8.35 -18.16
CA SER A 43 8.45 -9.14 -17.61
C SER A 43 8.73 -9.65 -16.19
N ILE A 44 7.71 -9.61 -15.33
CA ILE A 44 7.80 -10.19 -13.99
C ILE A 44 8.07 -11.70 -14.12
N ASN A 45 9.12 -12.17 -13.46
CA ASN A 45 9.41 -13.59 -13.40
C ASN A 45 8.39 -14.29 -12.48
N GLY A 46 7.37 -14.87 -13.11
CA GLY A 46 6.27 -15.52 -12.41
C GLY A 46 6.64 -16.76 -11.59
N THR A 47 7.91 -17.19 -11.60
CA THR A 47 8.42 -18.26 -10.71
C THR A 47 8.90 -17.70 -9.37
N SER A 48 9.67 -16.61 -9.39
CA SER A 48 10.22 -15.92 -8.22
C SER A 48 9.24 -14.93 -7.59
N GLU A 49 8.27 -14.43 -8.36
CA GLU A 49 7.27 -13.49 -7.87
C GLU A 49 5.83 -13.91 -8.15
N PHE A 50 4.95 -13.55 -7.22
CA PHE A 50 3.52 -13.65 -7.40
C PHE A 50 3.01 -12.41 -8.14
N LYS A 51 2.77 -12.56 -9.44
CA LYS A 51 2.01 -11.61 -10.26
C LYS A 51 0.52 -11.65 -9.87
N SER A 52 0.25 -11.28 -8.63
CA SER A 52 -1.03 -11.24 -7.95
C SER A 52 -0.95 -10.31 -6.73
N PRO A 53 -2.08 -9.94 -6.10
CA PRO A 53 -2.05 -9.08 -4.92
C PRO A 53 -1.39 -9.70 -3.68
N ARG A 54 -0.93 -10.96 -3.76
CA ARG A 54 -0.20 -11.62 -2.69
C ARG A 54 1.12 -10.89 -2.41
N ASP A 55 1.33 -10.60 -1.14
CA ASP A 55 2.61 -10.13 -0.61
C ASP A 55 3.55 -11.32 -0.40
N GLN A 56 4.81 -11.13 -0.77
CA GLN A 56 5.90 -12.11 -0.64
C GLN A 56 7.14 -11.55 0.05
N ASP A 57 7.17 -10.24 0.24
CA ASP A 57 8.26 -9.53 0.90
C ASP A 57 7.93 -9.38 2.39
N GLY A 58 6.67 -9.05 2.70
CA GLY A 58 6.17 -8.88 4.06
C GLY A 58 5.99 -7.42 4.47
N HIS A 59 6.64 -6.46 3.80
CA HIS A 59 6.50 -5.03 4.10
C HIS A 59 5.04 -4.55 4.02
N GLY A 60 4.32 -4.98 2.98
CA GLY A 60 2.91 -4.64 2.79
C GLY A 60 2.03 -5.23 3.90
N THR A 61 2.25 -6.49 4.25
CA THR A 61 1.53 -7.20 5.31
C THR A 61 1.77 -6.55 6.67
N HIS A 62 3.03 -6.24 7.01
CA HIS A 62 3.42 -5.59 8.25
C HIS A 62 2.77 -4.19 8.38
N THR A 63 2.85 -3.38 7.32
CA THR A 63 2.26 -2.04 7.29
C THR A 63 0.73 -2.09 7.42
N ALA A 64 0.07 -2.97 6.66
CA ALA A 64 -1.39 -3.13 6.73
C ALA A 64 -1.86 -3.61 8.11
N ALA A 65 -1.11 -4.52 8.74
CA ALA A 65 -1.39 -5.00 10.09
C ALA A 65 -1.19 -3.90 11.15
N THR A 66 -0.21 -3.02 10.97
CA THR A 66 0.03 -1.88 11.86
C THR A 66 -1.10 -0.85 11.78
N VAL A 67 -1.58 -0.55 10.57
CA VAL A 67 -2.68 0.40 10.38
C VAL A 67 -4.01 -0.17 10.85
N ALA A 68 -4.35 -1.39 10.43
CA ALA A 68 -5.68 -1.94 10.59
C ALA A 68 -5.68 -3.44 10.91
N GLY A 69 -4.66 -4.02 11.52
CA GLY A 69 -4.68 -5.43 11.95
C GLY A 69 -5.86 -5.72 12.89
N ALA A 70 -6.54 -6.84 12.67
CA ALA A 70 -7.48 -7.36 13.66
C ALA A 70 -6.72 -7.77 14.93
N ALA A 71 -7.41 -7.85 16.07
CA ALA A 71 -6.78 -8.29 17.30
C ALA A 71 -6.36 -9.76 17.20
N VAL A 72 -5.08 -10.04 17.45
CA VAL A 72 -4.49 -11.38 17.50
C VAL A 72 -3.88 -11.58 18.89
N PRO A 73 -4.57 -12.29 19.80
CA PRO A 73 -4.04 -12.60 21.12
C PRO A 73 -2.85 -13.56 21.03
N GLY A 74 -1.88 -13.39 21.93
CA GLY A 74 -0.70 -14.27 22.00
C GLY A 74 0.26 -14.10 20.83
N ALA A 75 0.27 -12.94 20.18
CA ALA A 75 1.27 -12.61 19.18
C ALA A 75 2.61 -12.31 19.87
N ASP A 76 3.68 -12.85 19.30
CA ASP A 76 5.07 -12.61 19.71
C ASP A 76 6.02 -12.84 18.52
N LEU A 77 7.27 -12.40 18.69
CA LEU A 77 8.37 -12.73 17.79
C LEU A 77 9.42 -13.50 18.60
N PHE A 78 9.44 -14.83 18.46
CA PHE A 78 10.35 -15.70 19.22
C PHE A 78 10.28 -15.47 20.74
N GLY A 79 9.08 -15.18 21.27
CA GLY A 79 8.85 -14.86 22.68
C GLY A 79 9.02 -13.39 23.06
N TYR A 80 9.56 -12.54 22.18
CA TYR A 80 9.67 -11.10 22.41
C TYR A 80 8.36 -10.36 22.09
N ALA A 81 8.15 -9.23 22.78
CA ALA A 81 6.98 -8.35 22.62
C ALA A 81 5.62 -9.09 22.74
N ARG A 82 5.57 -10.13 23.59
CA ARG A 82 4.39 -10.96 23.77
C ARG A 82 3.17 -10.15 24.21
N GLY A 83 2.07 -10.28 23.50
CA GLY A 83 0.84 -9.58 23.82
C GLY A 83 -0.29 -9.82 22.82
N THR A 84 -1.21 -8.87 22.73
CA THR A 84 -2.23 -8.86 21.68
C THR A 84 -1.82 -7.87 20.60
N ALA A 85 -1.44 -8.36 19.42
CA ALA A 85 -1.19 -7.50 18.28
C ALA A 85 -2.52 -6.97 17.73
N ARG A 86 -2.58 -5.66 17.44
CA ARG A 86 -3.73 -5.02 16.78
C ARG A 86 -3.27 -3.77 16.07
N GLY A 87 -3.95 -3.41 14.97
CA GLY A 87 -3.68 -2.14 14.29
C GLY A 87 -4.23 -0.93 15.05
N MET A 88 -3.85 0.26 14.62
CA MET A 88 -4.39 1.52 15.13
C MET A 88 -5.91 1.62 14.96
N ALA A 89 -6.45 1.12 13.85
CA ALA A 89 -7.88 1.05 13.56
C ALA A 89 -8.34 -0.40 13.27
N PRO A 90 -8.51 -1.27 14.30
CA PRO A 90 -8.79 -2.69 14.12
C PRO A 90 -10.09 -3.00 13.35
N ARG A 91 -11.04 -2.06 13.34
CA ARG A 91 -12.33 -2.19 12.63
C ARG A 91 -12.34 -1.55 11.24
N ALA A 92 -11.28 -0.84 10.84
CA ALA A 92 -11.16 -0.30 9.49
C ALA A 92 -11.09 -1.41 8.45
N ARG A 93 -11.45 -1.11 7.20
CA ARG A 93 -11.32 -2.05 6.08
C ARG A 93 -10.03 -1.76 5.34
N VAL A 94 -9.43 -2.80 4.77
CA VAL A 94 -8.16 -2.72 4.05
C VAL A 94 -8.43 -2.95 2.58
N ALA A 95 -7.86 -2.09 1.74
CA ALA A 95 -7.71 -2.33 0.32
C ALA A 95 -6.23 -2.29 -0.02
N ALA A 96 -5.72 -3.36 -0.62
CA ALA A 96 -4.30 -3.50 -0.93
C ALA A 96 -4.04 -3.13 -2.39
N TYR A 97 -3.09 -2.21 -2.60
CA TYR A 97 -2.63 -1.79 -3.93
C TYR A 97 -1.14 -2.09 -4.02
N LYS A 98 -0.78 -3.23 -4.61
CA LYS A 98 0.62 -3.66 -4.72
C LYS A 98 1.26 -3.01 -5.96
N VAL A 99 2.29 -2.20 -5.72
CA VAL A 99 3.02 -1.40 -6.72
C VAL A 99 4.52 -1.69 -6.74
N CYS A 100 4.98 -2.52 -5.81
CA CYS A 100 6.38 -2.88 -5.63
C CYS A 100 6.61 -4.33 -6.04
N TRP A 101 7.74 -4.53 -6.70
CA TRP A 101 8.25 -5.79 -7.21
C TRP A 101 9.74 -5.88 -6.86
N THR A 102 10.39 -7.00 -7.16
CA THR A 102 11.78 -7.28 -6.79
C THR A 102 12.74 -6.20 -7.31
N GLY A 103 12.49 -5.67 -8.51
CA GLY A 103 13.28 -4.56 -9.09
C GLY A 103 12.87 -3.16 -8.60
N GLY A 104 11.96 -3.05 -7.64
CA GLY A 104 11.52 -1.78 -7.04
C GLY A 104 10.07 -1.40 -7.33
N CYS A 105 9.72 -0.18 -6.93
CA CYS A 105 8.40 0.41 -7.11
C CYS A 105 8.48 1.56 -8.12
N PHE A 106 7.77 1.46 -9.23
CA PHE A 106 7.87 2.45 -10.30
C PHE A 106 6.87 3.58 -10.09
N SER A 107 7.32 4.83 -10.27
CA SER A 107 6.49 6.03 -10.10
C SER A 107 5.16 6.00 -10.85
N SER A 108 5.15 5.45 -12.06
CA SER A 108 3.93 5.31 -12.87
C SER A 108 2.94 4.29 -12.29
N ASP A 109 3.44 3.20 -11.71
CA ASP A 109 2.59 2.20 -11.03
C ASP A 109 2.06 2.75 -9.69
N ILE A 110 2.86 3.55 -8.97
CA ILE A 110 2.43 4.25 -7.75
C ILE A 110 1.31 5.25 -8.08
N LEU A 111 1.49 6.10 -9.08
CA LEU A 111 0.48 7.08 -9.50
C LEU A 111 -0.83 6.39 -9.92
N ALA A 112 -0.73 5.37 -10.78
CA ALA A 112 -1.89 4.60 -11.21
C ALA A 112 -2.64 3.93 -10.05
N ALA A 113 -1.91 3.47 -9.03
CA ALA A 113 -2.51 2.89 -7.83
C ALA A 113 -3.23 3.93 -6.96
N VAL A 114 -2.64 5.11 -6.78
CA VAL A 114 -3.28 6.21 -6.02
C VAL A 114 -4.55 6.67 -6.73
N ASP A 115 -4.49 6.93 -8.04
CA ASP A 115 -5.66 7.30 -8.84
C ASP A 115 -6.77 6.25 -8.72
N ARG A 116 -6.40 4.97 -8.82
CA ARG A 116 -7.36 3.88 -8.68
C ARG A 116 -7.94 3.79 -7.28
N ALA A 117 -7.14 4.02 -6.24
CA ALA A 117 -7.58 3.97 -4.86
C ALA A 117 -8.61 5.08 -4.56
N VAL A 118 -8.33 6.31 -5.02
CA VAL A 118 -9.27 7.44 -4.94
C VAL A 118 -10.58 7.09 -5.68
N ALA A 119 -10.48 6.58 -6.91
CA ALA A 119 -11.66 6.18 -7.69
C ALA A 119 -12.46 5.01 -7.06
N ASP A 120 -11.77 4.10 -6.36
CA ASP A 120 -12.39 2.99 -5.62
C ASP A 120 -13.12 3.46 -4.35
N GLY A 121 -12.86 4.70 -3.90
CA GLY A 121 -13.52 5.36 -2.77
C GLY A 121 -12.86 5.06 -1.43
N VAL A 122 -11.53 4.96 -1.38
CA VAL A 122 -10.79 4.89 -0.11
C VAL A 122 -10.93 6.19 0.68
N ASP A 123 -10.88 6.11 2.02
CA ASP A 123 -10.95 7.29 2.89
C ASP A 123 -9.55 7.82 3.27
N VAL A 124 -8.58 6.91 3.40
CA VAL A 124 -7.21 7.18 3.83
C VAL A 124 -6.25 6.31 3.02
N LEU A 125 -5.14 6.88 2.61
CA LEU A 125 -4.00 6.19 2.02
C LEU A 125 -2.84 6.14 3.02
N SER A 126 -2.28 4.95 3.21
CA SER A 126 -1.05 4.73 3.98
C SER A 126 0.03 4.25 3.02
N ILE A 127 0.99 5.12 2.72
CA ILE A 127 2.02 4.86 1.71
C ILE A 127 3.38 4.90 2.39
N SER A 128 3.90 3.72 2.74
CA SER A 128 5.24 3.58 3.32
C SER A 128 6.29 3.38 2.22
N LEU A 129 6.30 4.27 1.24
CA LEU A 129 7.24 4.30 0.12
C LEU A 129 7.93 5.65 0.07
N GLY A 130 9.12 5.71 -0.51
CA GLY A 130 9.86 6.94 -0.71
C GLY A 130 10.83 6.80 -1.89
N GLY A 131 11.15 7.93 -2.50
CA GLY A 131 12.11 8.02 -3.60
C GLY A 131 13.36 8.81 -3.22
N GLY A 132 14.15 9.16 -4.22
CA GLY A 132 15.22 10.14 -4.07
C GLY A 132 14.68 11.55 -3.79
N VAL A 133 15.53 12.41 -3.22
CA VAL A 133 15.17 13.81 -2.95
C VAL A 133 14.91 14.51 -4.29
N SER A 134 13.72 15.10 -4.43
CA SER A 134 13.36 15.89 -5.61
C SER A 134 12.38 16.99 -5.23
N SER A 135 12.23 18.00 -6.09
CA SER A 135 11.20 19.03 -5.90
C SER A 135 9.81 18.43 -6.04
N TYR A 136 8.83 18.91 -5.26
CA TYR A 136 7.47 18.33 -5.21
C TYR A 136 6.82 18.09 -6.58
N TYR A 137 6.99 19.00 -7.54
CA TYR A 137 6.39 18.87 -8.88
C TYR A 137 7.08 17.82 -9.76
N ARG A 138 8.25 17.30 -9.36
CA ARG A 138 8.95 16.17 -10.00
C ARG A 138 8.81 14.87 -9.21
N ASP A 139 8.37 14.95 -7.97
CA ASP A 139 8.08 13.77 -7.17
C ASP A 139 6.67 13.26 -7.46
N SER A 140 6.59 12.11 -8.12
CA SER A 140 5.33 11.44 -8.43
C SER A 140 4.48 11.17 -7.19
N LEU A 141 5.10 10.89 -6.04
CA LEU A 141 4.36 10.60 -4.81
C LEU A 141 3.70 11.86 -4.26
N SER A 142 4.42 12.99 -4.26
CA SER A 142 3.88 14.30 -3.89
C SER A 142 2.74 14.74 -4.80
N VAL A 143 2.89 14.59 -6.13
CA VAL A 143 1.82 14.91 -7.08
C VAL A 143 0.58 14.03 -6.87
N ALA A 144 0.78 12.72 -6.71
CA ALA A 144 -0.31 11.79 -6.44
C ALA A 144 -1.02 12.08 -5.10
N ALA A 145 -0.23 12.39 -4.05
CA ALA A 145 -0.76 12.72 -2.74
C ALA A 145 -1.58 14.01 -2.77
N PHE A 146 -1.08 15.05 -3.45
CA PHE A 146 -1.81 16.30 -3.63
C PHE A 146 -3.17 16.07 -4.31
N GLY A 147 -3.19 15.34 -5.44
CA GLY A 147 -4.44 15.03 -6.15
C GLY A 147 -5.41 14.20 -5.30
N ALA A 148 -4.92 13.25 -4.51
CA ALA A 148 -5.76 12.48 -3.58
C ALA A 148 -6.37 13.38 -2.48
N MET A 149 -5.58 14.31 -1.93
CA MET A 149 -6.04 15.25 -0.92
C MET A 149 -7.08 16.23 -1.46
N GLU A 150 -6.93 16.73 -2.69
CA GLU A 150 -7.95 17.56 -3.36
C GLU A 150 -9.29 16.82 -3.52
N MET A 151 -9.26 15.49 -3.62
CA MET A 151 -10.43 14.63 -3.68
C MET A 151 -10.95 14.19 -2.30
N GLY A 152 -10.41 14.75 -1.21
CA GLY A 152 -10.83 14.47 0.16
C GLY A 152 -10.25 13.18 0.77
N VAL A 153 -9.21 12.60 0.17
CA VAL A 153 -8.52 11.41 0.69
C VAL A 153 -7.27 11.82 1.43
N PHE A 154 -7.21 11.55 2.73
CA PHE A 154 -6.01 11.82 3.53
C PHE A 154 -4.88 10.86 3.18
N VAL A 155 -3.65 11.37 3.05
CA VAL A 155 -2.46 10.56 2.71
C VAL A 155 -1.42 10.66 3.82
N ALA A 156 -1.05 9.51 4.37
CA ALA A 156 0.05 9.36 5.32
C ALA A 156 1.26 8.69 4.63
N CYS A 157 2.40 9.38 4.62
CA CYS A 157 3.66 8.88 4.05
C CYS A 157 4.74 8.75 5.13
N SER A 158 5.67 7.80 4.96
CA SER A 158 6.88 7.74 5.80
C SER A 158 7.83 8.86 5.41
N ALA A 159 8.64 9.38 6.35
CA ALA A 159 9.59 10.48 6.08
C ALA A 159 10.90 10.04 5.39
N GLY A 160 11.07 8.74 5.11
CA GLY A 160 12.33 8.15 4.64
C GLY A 160 13.30 7.80 5.77
N THR A 161 14.24 6.89 5.49
CA THR A 161 15.24 6.39 6.47
C THR A 161 16.65 6.93 6.25
N ALA A 162 16.83 7.91 5.34
CA ALA A 162 18.12 8.41 4.88
C ALA A 162 18.93 9.23 5.91
N GLY A 163 18.53 9.27 7.18
CA GLY A 163 19.24 9.97 8.27
C GLY A 163 19.16 11.50 8.19
N ARG A 164 19.69 12.21 9.20
CA ARG A 164 19.71 13.69 9.25
C ARG A 164 20.79 14.25 8.32
N THR A 165 20.54 14.29 7.00
CA THR A 165 21.13 15.35 6.17
C THR A 165 20.08 16.45 5.96
N PRO A 166 20.43 17.74 5.86
CA PRO A 166 19.46 18.84 5.80
C PRO A 166 18.44 18.74 4.65
N SER A 167 18.66 17.86 3.68
CA SER A 167 17.82 17.58 2.51
C SER A 167 17.17 16.19 2.52
N ALA A 168 17.26 15.42 3.62
CA ALA A 168 16.98 13.98 3.63
C ALA A 168 15.50 13.55 3.70
N SER A 169 14.55 14.48 3.58
CA SER A 169 13.12 14.18 3.66
C SER A 169 12.54 14.09 2.25
N PRO A 170 12.55 12.92 1.58
CA PRO A 170 12.00 12.78 0.23
C PRO A 170 10.47 12.94 0.17
N THR A 171 9.80 12.95 1.32
CA THR A 171 8.34 12.84 1.45
C THR A 171 7.84 13.79 2.55
N SER A 172 7.79 15.07 2.22
CA SER A 172 7.07 16.05 3.03
C SER A 172 5.69 16.25 2.38
N PRO A 173 4.57 15.93 3.06
CA PRO A 173 3.26 16.25 2.50
C PRO A 173 3.10 17.77 2.36
N PRO A 174 2.37 18.27 1.35
CA PRO A 174 1.95 19.66 1.34
C PRO A 174 1.07 19.91 2.57
N GLY A 175 1.44 20.91 3.37
CA GLY A 175 0.68 21.36 4.54
C GLY A 175 -0.57 22.14 4.19
#